data_AF-A0A2N9GR04-F1
#
_entry.id   AF-A0A2N9GR04-F1
#
_cell.length_a   1.000
_cell.length_b   1.000
_cell.length_c   1.000
_cell.angle_alpha   90.00
_cell.angle_beta   90.00
_cell.angle_gamma   90.00
#
_symmetry.space_group_name_H-M   'P 1'
#
loop_
_entity.id
_entity.type
_entity.pdbx_description
1 polymer ?
#
loop_
_entity_poly.entity_id
_entity_poly.type
_entity_poly.pdbx_seq_one_letter_code
_entity_poly.pdbx_strand_id
1 'polypeptide(L)'
;MVITGVGESLTGNSVNYDRFQELKAFDDSKASVKGLVDASIAKLPRIFVRPPEEVLAGDPIPSKNTQFTIPVIDLSTRRYNVVAGVRCAAEAVGFFQVVNHGISFANWRDTLFCVMGPHLHPLQPQELPPLCRSSSLRG
;
A
#
# COMPACT_ATOMS: atom_id res chain seq x y z
N MET A 1 -15.89 16.51 6.51
CA MET A 1 -14.67 16.74 5.73
C MET A 1 -14.96 17.77 4.66
N VAL A 2 -14.19 18.87 4.61
CA VAL A 2 -14.34 19.89 3.56
C VAL A 2 -13.62 19.37 2.32
N ILE A 3 -14.37 18.83 1.36
CA ILE A 3 -13.85 18.56 0.02
C ILE A 3 -13.93 19.88 -0.74
N THR A 4 -12.84 20.64 -0.77
CA THR A 4 -12.81 21.90 -1.51
C THR A 4 -12.87 21.63 -3.01
N GLY A 5 -14.03 21.98 -3.60
CA GLY A 5 -14.22 22.01 -5.04
C GLY A 5 -13.31 23.06 -5.71
N VAL A 6 -13.15 22.87 -7.01
CA VAL A 6 -12.39 23.68 -7.98
C VAL A 6 -12.32 25.16 -7.62
N GLY A 7 -11.10 25.71 -7.51
CA GLY A 7 -10.87 27.14 -7.70
C GLY A 7 -10.17 27.95 -6.60
N GLU A 8 -9.52 27.37 -5.59
CA GLU A 8 -8.77 28.20 -4.61
C GLU A 8 -7.26 27.94 -4.60
N SER A 9 -6.53 29.05 -4.77
CA SER A 9 -5.08 29.25 -4.84
C SER A 9 -4.33 28.71 -3.62
N LEU A 10 -3.05 28.32 -3.83
CA LEU A 10 -2.10 27.83 -2.82
C LEU A 10 -1.60 28.93 -1.84
N THR A 11 -2.48 29.87 -1.46
CA THR A 11 -2.15 30.96 -0.55
C THR A 11 -3.09 30.92 0.66
N GLY A 12 -2.87 29.93 1.53
CA GLY A 12 -3.57 29.77 2.80
C GLY A 12 -2.58 29.49 3.93
N ASN A 13 -2.08 30.56 4.54
CA ASN A 13 -1.28 30.69 5.77
C ASN A 13 -0.90 29.40 6.52
N SER A 14 0.41 29.12 6.55
CA SER A 14 1.06 28.00 7.25
C SER A 14 1.16 28.15 8.77
N VAL A 15 0.13 28.68 9.46
CA VAL A 15 0.23 28.94 10.91
C VAL A 15 -0.71 28.09 11.76
N ASN A 16 -1.67 27.37 11.17
CA ASN A 16 -2.58 26.52 11.95
C ASN A 16 -3.03 25.27 11.18
N TYR A 17 -2.06 24.50 10.69
CA TYR A 17 -2.35 23.14 10.22
C TYR A 17 -2.31 22.18 11.40
N ASP A 18 -3.49 21.81 11.89
CA ASP A 18 -3.63 20.79 12.92
C ASP A 18 -3.95 19.43 12.27
N ARG A 19 -2.90 18.62 12.08
CA ARG A 19 -3.01 17.25 11.54
C ARG A 19 -4.00 16.40 12.33
N PHE A 20 -4.07 16.57 13.64
CA PHE A 20 -4.96 15.79 14.50
C PHE A 20 -6.41 16.16 14.26
N GLN A 21 -6.72 17.45 14.12
CA GLN A 21 -8.07 17.92 13.80
C GLN A 21 -8.55 17.43 12.43
N GLU A 22 -7.70 17.47 11.40
CA GLU A 22 -8.06 16.98 10.06
C GLU A 22 -8.21 15.45 10.05
N LEU A 23 -7.35 14.71 10.77
CA LEU A 23 -7.46 13.25 10.93
C LEU A 23 -8.77 12.88 11.64
N LYS A 24 -9.11 13.59 12.72
CA LYS A 24 -10.39 13.39 13.43
C LYS A 24 -11.58 13.67 12.51
N ALA A 25 -11.57 14.78 11.77
CA ALA A 25 -12.64 15.12 10.84
C ALA A 25 -12.80 14.11 9.70
N PHE A 26 -11.70 13.46 9.29
CA PHE A 26 -11.72 12.35 8.34
C PHE A 26 -12.29 11.07 8.97
N ASP A 27 -11.82 10.67 10.15
CA ASP A 27 -12.30 9.49 10.86
C ASP A 27 -13.79 9.60 11.24
N ASP A 28 -14.25 10.78 11.62
CA ASP A 28 -15.65 11.10 11.93
C ASP A 28 -16.52 11.03 10.66
N SER A 29 -15.97 11.33 9.49
CA SER A 29 -16.71 11.23 8.22
C SER A 29 -17.03 9.78 7.83
N LYS A 30 -16.28 8.81 8.37
CA LYS A 30 -16.37 7.38 8.01
C LYS A 30 -16.22 7.09 6.50
N ALA A 31 -15.79 8.07 5.71
CA ALA A 31 -15.70 7.96 4.25
C ALA A 31 -14.63 6.93 3.82
N SER A 32 -13.62 6.68 4.66
CA SER A 32 -12.42 5.89 4.33
C SER A 32 -11.64 6.47 3.14
N VAL A 33 -10.45 5.93 2.85
CA VAL A 33 -9.66 6.37 1.69
C VAL A 33 -10.38 6.00 0.39
N LYS A 34 -11.10 4.88 0.36
CA LYS A 34 -11.89 4.48 -0.81
C LYS A 34 -12.98 5.50 -1.13
N GLY A 35 -13.67 6.04 -0.12
CA GLY A 35 -14.69 7.08 -0.35
C GLY A 35 -14.12 8.37 -0.94
N LEU A 36 -12.85 8.69 -0.67
CA LEU A 36 -12.17 9.80 -1.34
C LEU A 36 -11.90 9.52 -2.81
N VAL A 37 -11.49 8.28 -3.13
CA VAL A 37 -11.25 7.83 -4.51
C VAL A 37 -12.55 7.85 -5.29
N ASP A 38 -13.62 7.26 -4.73
CA ASP A 38 -14.95 7.22 -5.34
C ASP A 38 -15.51 8.65 -5.57
N ALA A 39 -15.21 9.58 -4.65
CA ALA A 39 -15.58 10.99 -4.77
C ALA A 39 -14.73 11.81 -5.77
N SER A 40 -13.72 11.20 -6.40
CA SER A 40 -12.86 11.83 -7.41
C SER A 40 -12.28 13.19 -6.95
N ILE A 41 -11.75 13.23 -5.72
CA ILE A 41 -11.21 14.45 -5.15
C ILE A 41 -10.10 15.06 -6.02
N ALA A 42 -10.18 16.36 -6.29
CA ALA A 42 -9.19 17.06 -7.13
C ALA A 42 -7.89 17.38 -6.38
N LYS A 43 -7.94 17.48 -5.04
CA LYS A 43 -6.81 17.82 -4.17
C LYS A 43 -6.66 16.76 -3.08
N LEU A 44 -5.45 16.27 -2.90
CA LEU A 44 -5.12 15.32 -1.84
C LEU A 44 -5.13 16.03 -0.47
N PRO A 45 -5.86 15.50 0.54
CA PRO A 45 -5.83 16.03 1.91
C PRO A 45 -4.42 16.00 2.48
N ARG A 46 -4.05 17.03 3.25
CA ARG A 46 -2.68 17.20 3.75
C ARG A 46 -2.27 16.10 4.74
N ILE A 47 -3.25 15.45 5.38
CA ILE A 47 -3.02 14.29 6.26
C ILE A 47 -2.40 13.08 5.55
N PHE A 48 -2.55 12.96 4.23
CA PHE A 48 -1.94 11.88 3.42
C PHE A 48 -0.63 12.29 2.75
N VAL A 49 -0.22 13.56 2.88
CA VAL A 49 1.07 14.03 2.37
C VAL A 49 2.15 13.68 3.40
N ARG A 50 3.21 13.01 2.94
CA ARG A 50 4.39 12.73 3.77
C ARG A 50 4.97 14.04 4.30
N PRO A 51 5.14 14.21 5.62
CA PRO A 51 5.70 15.43 6.18
C PRO A 51 7.11 15.74 5.62
N PRO A 52 7.45 17.01 5.38
CA PRO A 52 8.76 17.39 4.83
C PRO A 52 9.95 16.87 5.64
N GLU A 53 9.84 16.76 6.95
CA GLU A 53 10.85 16.18 7.84
C GLU A 53 11.19 14.72 7.50
N GLU A 54 10.19 13.92 7.08
CA GLU A 54 10.38 12.54 6.61
C GLU A 54 10.86 12.48 5.15
N VAL A 55 10.64 13.55 4.38
CA VAL A 55 11.16 13.69 3.02
C VAL A 55 12.64 14.03 3.02
N LEU A 56 13.09 14.85 3.99
CA LEU A 56 14.49 15.24 4.16
C LEU A 56 15.33 14.17 4.87
N ALA A 57 14.70 13.37 5.75
CA ALA A 57 15.33 12.23 6.41
C ALA A 57 15.21 10.91 5.63
N GLY A 58 14.39 10.88 4.58
CA GLY A 58 14.27 9.72 3.70
C GLY A 58 15.47 9.64 2.77
N ASP A 59 16.01 8.43 2.58
CA ASP A 59 16.92 8.16 1.47
C ASP A 59 16.27 8.71 0.18
N PRO A 60 17.03 9.43 -0.67
CA PRO A 60 16.49 9.93 -1.93
C PRO A 60 15.78 8.77 -2.63
N ILE A 61 14.55 9.03 -3.14
CA ILE A 61 13.82 8.11 -4.02
C ILE A 61 14.87 7.44 -4.88
N PRO A 62 15.02 6.10 -4.87
CA PRO A 62 16.09 5.45 -5.57
C PRO A 62 16.17 6.05 -6.96
N SER A 63 17.20 6.89 -7.18
CA SER A 63 17.71 7.08 -8.52
C SER A 63 17.80 5.67 -9.08
N LYS A 64 17.39 5.47 -10.34
CA LYS A 64 17.21 4.15 -10.98
C LYS A 64 18.47 3.23 -10.94
N ASN A 65 19.50 3.58 -10.19
CA ASN A 65 20.82 2.99 -10.10
C ASN A 65 21.28 2.54 -8.70
N THR A 66 20.45 2.53 -7.66
CA THR A 66 20.76 1.62 -6.54
C THR A 66 20.20 0.25 -6.89
N GLN A 67 21.06 -0.63 -7.41
CA GLN A 67 20.73 -2.03 -7.72
C GLN A 67 20.51 -2.80 -6.40
N PHE A 68 19.46 -2.45 -5.66
CA PHE A 68 19.02 -3.20 -4.50
C PHE A 68 18.28 -4.43 -5.00
N THR A 69 18.95 -5.59 -4.91
CA THR A 69 18.35 -6.87 -5.31
C THR A 69 17.89 -7.58 -4.05
N ILE A 70 16.57 -7.81 -3.95
CA ILE A 70 16.01 -8.62 -2.88
C ILE A 70 16.49 -10.07 -3.08
N PRO A 71 17.17 -10.69 -2.09
CA PRO A 71 17.61 -12.07 -2.21
C PRO A 71 16.45 -13.03 -2.43
N VAL A 72 16.63 -14.04 -3.27
CA VAL A 72 15.65 -15.11 -3.51
C VAL A 72 16.23 -16.43 -2.98
N ILE A 73 15.49 -17.09 -2.09
CA ILE A 73 15.89 -18.34 -1.45
C ILE A 73 15.06 -19.50 -2.00
N ASP A 74 15.73 -20.45 -2.65
CA ASP A 74 15.10 -21.67 -3.17
C ASP A 74 15.14 -22.80 -2.13
N LEU A 75 13.96 -23.16 -1.61
CA LEU A 75 13.81 -24.22 -0.59
C LEU A 75 13.90 -25.65 -1.14
N SER A 76 13.93 -25.83 -2.46
CA SER A 76 14.12 -27.16 -3.07
C SER A 76 15.58 -27.63 -3.03
N THR A 77 16.52 -26.73 -2.69
CA THR A 77 17.95 -27.03 -2.66
C THR A 77 18.38 -27.73 -1.35
N ARG A 78 19.68 -28.04 -1.23
CA ARG A 78 20.22 -28.68 -0.03
C ARG A 78 20.03 -27.77 1.20
N ARG A 79 19.55 -28.34 2.31
CA ARG A 79 19.23 -27.63 3.57
C ARG A 79 20.33 -26.68 4.05
N TYR A 80 21.60 -27.06 3.91
CA TYR A 80 22.70 -26.19 4.36
C TYR A 80 22.79 -24.88 3.57
N ASN A 81 22.55 -24.90 2.25
CA ASN A 81 22.51 -23.69 1.42
C ASN A 81 21.33 -22.80 1.80
N VAL A 82 20.17 -23.42 2.06
CA VAL A 82 18.96 -22.71 2.47
C VAL A 82 19.20 -21.97 3.79
N VAL A 83 19.69 -22.67 4.81
CA VAL A 83 19.93 -22.07 6.14
C VAL A 83 20.97 -20.94 6.05
N ALA A 84 22.06 -21.15 5.30
CA ALA A 84 23.06 -20.12 5.07
C ALA A 84 22.46 -18.90 4.35
N GLY A 85 21.68 -19.12 3.28
CA GLY A 85 21.06 -18.05 2.51
C GLY A 85 20.05 -17.24 3.32
N VAL A 86 19.19 -17.90 4.11
CA VAL A 86 18.23 -17.23 5.01
C VAL A 86 18.98 -16.37 6.02
N ARG A 87 20.01 -16.92 6.65
CA ARG A 87 20.82 -16.18 7.63
C ARG A 87 21.47 -14.95 6.99
N CYS A 88 22.15 -15.12 5.86
CA CYS A 88 22.81 -14.02 5.15
C CYS A 88 21.81 -12.93 4.73
N ALA A 89 20.66 -13.31 4.18
CA ALA A 89 19.65 -12.34 3.75
C ALA A 89 19.00 -11.60 4.93
N ALA A 90 18.72 -12.30 6.03
CA ALA A 90 18.18 -11.70 7.25
C ALA A 90 19.17 -10.72 7.89
N GLU A 91 20.46 -11.06 7.95
CA GLU A 91 21.50 -10.18 8.50
C GLU A 91 21.80 -8.99 7.59
N ALA A 92 21.89 -9.20 6.27
CA ALA A 92 22.32 -8.15 5.33
C ALA A 92 21.19 -7.19 4.93
N VAL A 93 19.97 -7.70 4.76
CA VAL A 93 18.85 -6.94 4.18
C VAL A 93 17.61 -6.96 5.06
N GLY A 94 17.45 -7.97 5.92
CA GLY A 94 16.25 -8.15 6.73
C GLY A 94 15.00 -8.57 5.93
N PHE A 95 15.12 -8.75 4.62
CA PHE A 95 14.03 -9.10 3.72
C PHE A 95 14.52 -9.96 2.55
N PHE A 96 13.77 -11.00 2.19
CA PHE A 96 14.05 -11.92 1.08
C PHE A 96 12.79 -12.58 0.56
N GLN A 97 12.83 -13.06 -0.68
CA GLN A 97 11.78 -13.85 -1.31
C GLN A 97 12.10 -15.33 -1.17
N VAL A 98 11.07 -16.17 -1.09
CA VAL A 98 11.20 -17.63 -0.96
C VAL A 98 10.48 -18.29 -2.14
N VAL A 99 11.13 -19.25 -2.80
CA VAL A 99 10.56 -20.04 -3.90
C VAL A 99 10.65 -21.54 -3.62
N ASN A 100 9.86 -22.34 -4.37
CA ASN A 100 9.79 -23.80 -4.22
C ASN A 100 9.56 -24.27 -2.78
N HIS A 101 8.72 -23.54 -2.03
CA HIS A 101 8.52 -23.72 -0.59
C HIS A 101 7.70 -24.95 -0.18
N GLY A 102 7.25 -25.77 -1.13
CA GLY A 102 6.48 -26.99 -0.84
C GLY A 102 5.05 -26.76 -0.35
N ILE A 103 4.67 -25.52 -0.01
CA ILE A 103 3.25 -25.13 0.11
C ILE A 103 2.62 -25.32 -1.27
N SER A 104 1.72 -26.30 -1.38
CA SER A 104 0.86 -26.47 -2.54
C SER A 104 0.25 -25.11 -2.88
N PHE A 105 0.10 -24.79 -4.16
CA PHE A 105 -0.68 -23.64 -4.57
C PHE A 105 -2.15 -23.88 -4.16
N ALA A 106 -2.49 -23.84 -2.87
CA ALA A 106 -3.67 -23.12 -2.45
C ALA A 106 -3.48 -21.78 -3.13
N ASN A 107 -4.23 -21.59 -4.21
CA ASN A 107 -4.03 -20.47 -5.09
C ASN A 107 -4.10 -19.27 -4.14
N TRP A 108 -3.15 -18.36 -4.12
CA TRP A 108 -3.27 -17.19 -3.24
C TRP A 108 -4.64 -16.49 -3.45
N ARG A 109 -5.25 -16.70 -4.63
CA ARG A 109 -6.65 -16.40 -4.98
C ARG A 109 -7.70 -17.04 -4.06
N ASP A 110 -7.45 -18.23 -3.53
CA ASP A 110 -8.32 -18.96 -2.61
C ASP A 110 -8.25 -18.39 -1.18
N THR A 111 -7.19 -17.64 -0.85
CA THR A 111 -7.00 -17.00 0.47
C THR A 111 -7.18 -15.48 0.42
N LEU A 112 -7.04 -14.85 -0.75
CA LEU A 112 -7.27 -13.42 -0.94
C LEU A 112 -8.77 -13.13 -1.01
N PHE A 113 -9.39 -12.92 0.15
CA PHE A 113 -10.77 -12.47 0.24
C PHE A 113 -10.81 -10.93 0.30
N CYS A 114 -11.55 -10.32 -0.63
CA CYS A 114 -11.94 -8.93 -0.51
C CYS A 114 -13.22 -8.87 0.34
N VAL A 115 -13.11 -8.41 1.59
CA VAL A 115 -14.29 -8.14 2.42
C VAL A 115 -14.98 -6.90 1.87
N MET A 116 -16.06 -7.12 1.14
CA MET A 116 -16.93 -6.08 0.64
C MET A 116 -17.81 -5.58 1.79
N GLY A 117 -17.79 -4.26 2.05
CA GLY A 117 -18.69 -3.66 3.03
C GLY A 117 -20.16 -3.82 2.61
N PRO A 118 -21.11 -3.87 3.57
CA PRO A 118 -22.51 -4.23 3.35
C PRO A 118 -23.29 -3.26 2.42
N HIS A 119 -22.69 -2.15 1.98
CA HIS A 119 -23.34 -1.10 1.20
C HIS A 119 -22.58 -0.68 -0.07
N LEU A 120 -21.62 -1.49 -0.55
CA LEU A 120 -20.94 -1.20 -1.81
C LEU A 120 -21.71 -1.78 -3.01
N HIS A 121 -21.97 -0.93 -4.02
CA HIS A 121 -22.33 -1.37 -5.36
C HIS A 121 -21.31 -2.44 -5.84
N PRO A 122 -21.70 -3.44 -6.65
CA PRO A 122 -20.78 -4.47 -7.13
C PRO A 122 -19.56 -3.81 -7.80
N LEU A 123 -18.36 -4.07 -7.26
CA LEU A 123 -17.12 -3.59 -7.87
C LEU A 123 -17.02 -4.18 -9.27
N GLN A 124 -17.01 -3.31 -10.26
CA GLN A 124 -16.76 -3.70 -11.65
C GLN A 124 -15.35 -4.33 -11.71
N PRO A 125 -15.13 -5.44 -12.45
CA PRO A 125 -13.84 -6.12 -12.51
C PRO A 125 -12.65 -5.22 -12.89
N GLN A 126 -12.92 -4.15 -13.64
CA GLN A 126 -11.97 -3.10 -14.00
C GLN A 126 -11.38 -2.33 -12.80
N GLU A 127 -12.13 -2.19 -11.71
CA GLU A 127 -11.75 -1.50 -10.46
C GLU A 127 -10.80 -2.35 -9.59
N LEU A 128 -10.72 -3.65 -9.86
CA LEU A 128 -9.82 -4.56 -9.16
C LEU A 128 -8.39 -4.46 -9.72
N PRO A 129 -7.36 -4.65 -8.87
CA PRO A 129 -6.00 -4.86 -9.35
C PRO A 129 -5.97 -5.95 -10.43
N PRO A 130 -5.10 -5.87 -11.46
CA PRO A 130 -5.08 -6.80 -12.59
C PRO A 130 -5.08 -8.28 -12.18
N LEU A 131 -4.39 -8.61 -11.08
CA LEU A 131 -4.32 -9.96 -10.52
C LEU A 131 -5.66 -10.46 -9.94
N CYS A 132 -6.51 -9.56 -9.48
CA CYS A 132 -7.77 -9.83 -8.79
C CYS A 132 -9.00 -9.82 -9.72
N ARG A 133 -8.88 -9.34 -10.98
CA ARG A 133 -10.02 -9.19 -11.92
C ARG A 133 -10.70 -10.51 -12.30
N SER A 134 -10.02 -11.65 -12.12
CA SER A 134 -10.51 -12.98 -12.48
C SER A 134 -10.95 -13.82 -11.27
N SER A 135 -10.82 -13.28 -10.05
CA SER A 135 -11.26 -13.96 -8.83
C SER A 135 -12.79 -13.83 -8.72
N SER A 136 -13.53 -14.93 -8.59
CA SER A 136 -14.95 -14.86 -8.23
C SER A 136 -15.09 -14.15 -6.88
N LEU A 137 -15.63 -12.93 -6.90
CA LEU A 137 -16.14 -12.26 -5.71
C LEU A 137 -17.29 -13.13 -5.17
N ARG A 138 -17.00 -13.96 -4.16
CA ARG A 138 -18.06 -14.67 -3.43
C ARG A 138 -18.70 -13.68 -2.47
N GLY A 139 -20.00 -13.46 -2.64
CA GLY A 139 -20.85 -12.70 -1.72
C GLY A 139 -21.10 -13.46 -0.42
#